data_AF-A0A941WDD6-F1
#
_entry.id   AF-A0A941WDD6-F1
#
_cell.length_a   1.000
_cell.length_b   1.000
_cell.length_c   1.000
_cell.angle_alpha   90.00
_cell.angle_beta   90.00
_cell.angle_gamma   90.00
#
_symmetry.space_group_name_H-M   'P 1'
#
loop_
_entity.id
_entity.type
_entity.pdbx_description
1 polymer ?
#
loop_
_entity_poly.entity_id
_entity_poly.type
_entity_poly.pdbx_seq_one_letter_code
_entity_poly.pdbx_strand_id
1 'polypeptide(L)'
;MNHIYYFYGEESRSHDFLFYVLNRYYGIAASEKDLKKSPCGKLYLEGSAIHFNLSHSKDVVALAVGNSPVGLDVEKLRDKNFSKVANVYFGNSATDAESFFTLWTKAESFVKYRAGTL
;
A
#
# COMPACT_ATOMS: atom_id res chain seq x y z
N MET A 1 2.45 -6.15 16.24
CA MET A 1 2.88 -4.73 16.11
C MET A 1 3.14 -4.49 14.64
N ASN A 2 2.68 -3.35 14.11
CA ASN A 2 2.77 -3.04 12.68
C ASN A 2 3.78 -1.91 12.48
N HIS A 3 4.64 -2.05 11.47
CA HIS A 3 5.65 -1.06 11.12
C HIS A 3 5.43 -0.59 9.69
N ILE A 4 5.70 0.70 9.45
CA ILE A 4 5.70 1.29 8.11
C ILE A 4 7.13 1.70 7.79
N TYR A 5 7.61 1.29 6.62
CA TYR A 5 8.88 1.66 6.05
C TYR A 5 8.62 2.40 4.74
N TYR A 6 9.48 3.36 4.38
CA TYR A 6 9.37 4.04 3.10
C TYR A 6 10.75 4.49 2.61
N PHE A 7 10.85 4.71 1.31
CA PHE A 7 11.98 5.41 0.70
C PHE A 7 11.48 6.30 -0.44
N TYR A 8 12.29 7.30 -0.79
CA TYR A 8 12.06 8.10 -1.98
C TYR A 8 12.79 7.49 -3.18
N GLY A 9 12.07 7.19 -4.25
CA GLY A 9 12.60 6.59 -5.47
C GLY A 9 11.52 5.99 -6.36
N GLU A 10 11.96 5.21 -7.35
CA GLU A 10 11.07 4.62 -8.35
C GLU A 10 10.35 3.36 -7.84
N GLU A 11 9.10 3.19 -8.28
CA GLU A 11 8.26 2.00 -8.02
C GLU A 11 8.94 0.69 -8.44
N SER A 12 9.77 0.72 -9.48
CA SER A 12 10.53 -0.43 -9.99
C SER A 12 11.39 -1.12 -8.91
N ARG A 13 11.73 -0.41 -7.83
CA ARG A 13 12.53 -0.89 -6.71
C ARG A 13 11.71 -1.44 -5.53
N SER A 14 10.38 -1.51 -5.65
CA SER A 14 9.47 -1.86 -4.55
C SER A 14 9.69 -3.28 -4.01
N HIS A 15 9.96 -4.26 -4.87
CA HIS A 15 10.22 -5.64 -4.45
C HIS A 15 11.60 -5.79 -3.81
N ASP A 16 12.65 -5.18 -4.37
CA ASP A 16 13.97 -5.12 -3.74
C ASP A 16 13.89 -4.52 -2.34
N PHE A 17 13.11 -3.46 -2.19
CA PHE A 17 12.85 -2.82 -0.90
C PHE A 17 12.10 -3.74 0.07
N LEU A 18 11.08 -4.47 -0.40
CA LEU A 18 10.39 -5.48 0.39
C LEU A 18 11.36 -6.54 0.91
N PHE A 19 12.16 -7.15 0.03
CA PHE A 19 13.10 -8.20 0.43
C PHE A 19 14.18 -7.67 1.38
N TYR A 20 14.68 -6.46 1.14
CA TYR A 20 15.58 -5.80 2.08
C TYR A 20 14.97 -5.63 3.46
N VAL A 21 13.74 -5.10 3.55
CA VAL A 21 13.05 -4.89 4.84
C VAL A 21 12.80 -6.22 5.55
N LEU A 22 12.31 -7.24 4.83
CA LEU A 22 12.05 -8.57 5.37
C LEU A 22 13.34 -9.21 5.92
N ASN A 23 14.44 -9.12 5.19
CA ASN A 23 15.72 -9.67 5.63
C ASN A 23 16.28 -8.90 6.83
N ARG A 24 16.34 -7.56 6.73
CA ARG A 24 17.03 -6.70 7.68
C ARG A 24 16.35 -6.63 9.05
N TYR A 25 15.02 -6.63 9.08
CA TYR A 25 14.24 -6.36 10.28
C TYR A 25 13.44 -7.58 10.79
N TYR A 26 13.17 -8.56 9.91
CA TYR A 26 12.37 -9.74 10.27
C TYR A 26 13.16 -11.06 10.14
N GLY A 27 14.41 -11.02 9.65
CA GLY A 27 15.23 -12.21 9.46
C GLY A 27 14.72 -13.16 8.37
N ILE A 28 13.86 -12.67 7.47
CA ILE A 28 13.23 -13.47 6.41
C ILE A 28 14.00 -13.25 5.12
N ALA A 29 14.67 -14.29 4.62
CA ALA A 29 15.25 -14.30 3.29
C ALA A 29 14.19 -14.77 2.28
N ALA A 30 13.73 -13.85 1.44
CA ALA A 30 12.73 -14.11 0.39
C ALA A 30 13.18 -13.50 -0.94
N SER A 31 12.65 -13.99 -2.05
CA SER A 31 12.80 -13.43 -3.39
C SER A 31 11.52 -13.56 -4.22
N GLU A 32 11.57 -13.14 -5.49
CA GLU A 32 10.43 -13.19 -6.42
C GLU A 32 9.75 -14.56 -6.49
N LYS A 33 10.51 -15.65 -6.40
CA LYS A 33 9.97 -17.02 -6.46
C LYS A 33 9.04 -17.36 -5.29
N ASP A 34 9.23 -16.67 -4.16
CA ASP A 34 8.49 -16.90 -2.92
C ASP A 34 7.20 -16.06 -2.88
N LEU A 35 7.11 -15.00 -3.71
CA LEU A 35 5.93 -14.16 -3.80
C LEU A 35 4.78 -14.88 -4.49
N LYS A 36 3.61 -14.84 -3.85
CA LYS A 36 2.33 -15.30 -4.40
C LYS A 36 1.38 -14.11 -4.50
N LYS A 37 0.38 -14.23 -5.37
CA LYS A 37 -0.70 -13.25 -5.54
C LYS A 37 -2.02 -13.89 -5.12
N SER A 38 -2.80 -13.18 -4.30
CA SER A 38 -4.18 -13.56 -4.02
C SER A 38 -5.06 -13.35 -5.27
N PRO A 39 -6.31 -13.83 -5.31
CA PRO A 39 -7.22 -13.61 -6.44
C PRO A 39 -7.45 -12.13 -6.78
N CYS A 40 -7.32 -11.23 -5.81
CA CYS A 40 -7.42 -9.78 -5.96
C CYS A 40 -6.06 -9.09 -6.20
N GLY A 41 -4.99 -9.86 -6.44
CA GLY A 41 -3.67 -9.34 -6.80
C GLY A 41 -2.76 -8.95 -5.63
N LYS A 42 -3.20 -9.08 -4.37
CA LYS A 42 -2.37 -8.78 -3.20
C LYS A 42 -1.22 -9.77 -3.07
N LEU A 43 -0.01 -9.25 -2.94
CA LEU A 43 1.18 -10.07 -2.71
C LEU A 43 1.23 -10.64 -1.29
N TYR A 44 1.71 -11.87 -1.16
CA TYR A 44 1.96 -12.54 0.12
C TYR A 44 3.07 -13.59 0.00
N LEU A 45 3.59 -14.05 1.14
CA LEU A 45 4.51 -15.18 1.23
C LEU A 45 3.76 -16.40 1.78
N GLU A 46 3.69 -17.48 1.01
CA GLU A 46 2.99 -18.71 1.43
C GLU A 46 3.68 -19.35 2.65
N GLY A 47 2.89 -19.74 3.65
CA GLY A 47 3.41 -20.30 4.91
C GLY A 47 4.06 -19.30 5.88
N SER A 48 4.12 -18.01 5.54
CA SER A 48 4.63 -16.97 6.45
C SER A 48 3.52 -16.39 7.33
N ALA A 49 3.83 -16.15 8.60
CA ALA A 49 2.96 -15.41 9.52
C ALA A 49 3.06 -13.88 9.36
N ILE A 50 3.97 -13.41 8.50
CA ILE A 50 4.14 -11.98 8.22
C ILE A 50 3.21 -11.57 7.09
N HIS A 51 2.48 -10.49 7.32
CA HIS A 51 1.69 -9.80 6.32
C HIS A 51 2.39 -8.51 5.92
N PHE A 52 2.26 -8.15 4.65
CA PHE A 52 2.78 -6.89 4.15
C PHE A 52 1.86 -6.28 3.10
N ASN A 53 2.04 -4.98 2.85
CA ASN A 53 1.38 -4.28 1.77
C ASN A 53 2.24 -3.13 1.25
N LEU A 54 2.52 -3.17 -0.05
CA LEU A 54 3.24 -2.12 -0.77
C LEU A 54 2.24 -1.09 -1.30
N SER A 55 2.61 0.19 -1.22
CA SER A 55 1.97 1.26 -1.98
C SER A 55 3.04 2.23 -2.47
N HIS A 56 2.77 2.89 -3.59
CA HIS A 56 3.66 3.87 -4.17
C HIS A 56 2.85 5.01 -4.77
N SER A 57 3.40 6.22 -4.73
CA SER A 57 2.82 7.35 -5.44
C SER A 57 3.95 8.29 -5.83
N LYS A 58 4.13 8.47 -7.15
CA LYS A 58 5.22 9.27 -7.71
C LYS A 58 6.60 8.77 -7.25
N ASP A 59 7.26 9.53 -6.40
CA ASP A 59 8.63 9.38 -5.93
C ASP A 59 8.71 8.77 -4.53
N VAL A 60 7.61 8.24 -3.99
CA VAL A 60 7.63 7.50 -2.72
C VAL A 60 7.11 6.09 -2.90
N VAL A 61 7.80 5.14 -2.28
CA VAL A 61 7.37 3.76 -2.10
C VAL A 61 7.30 3.50 -0.60
N ALA A 62 6.18 2.98 -0.14
CA ALA A 62 5.90 2.68 1.25
C ALA A 62 5.50 1.20 1.41
N LEU A 63 5.86 0.62 2.54
CA LEU A 63 5.66 -0.77 2.89
C LEU A 63 5.16 -0.87 4.32
N ALA A 64 3.97 -1.42 4.51
CA ALA A 64 3.52 -1.86 5.83
C ALA A 64 3.92 -3.33 6.03
N VAL A 65 4.38 -3.67 7.22
CA VAL A 65 4.66 -5.04 7.66
C VAL A 65 4.04 -5.27 9.04
N GLY A 66 3.34 -6.39 9.22
CA GLY A 66 2.63 -6.72 10.45
C GLY A 66 2.49 -8.21 10.70
N ASN A 67 2.15 -8.55 11.94
CA ASN A 67 1.82 -9.92 12.38
C ASN A 67 0.32 -10.24 12.25
N SER A 68 -0.44 -9.34 11.61
CA SER A 68 -1.84 -9.48 11.23
C SER A 68 -1.99 -8.85 9.84
N PRO A 69 -3.11 -9.08 9.11
CA PRO A 69 -3.34 -8.39 7.84
C PRO A 69 -3.10 -6.89 7.95
N VAL A 70 -2.46 -6.31 6.93
CA VAL A 70 -2.21 -4.87 6.83
C VAL A 70 -2.62 -4.37 5.45
N GLY A 71 -3.07 -3.12 5.39
CA GLY A 71 -3.30 -2.38 4.16
C GLY A 71 -2.67 -1.00 4.32
N LEU A 72 -1.96 -0.56 3.29
CA LEU A 72 -1.27 0.72 3.26
C LEU A 72 -1.57 1.38 1.93
N ASP A 73 -1.85 2.67 1.99
CA ASP A 73 -1.89 3.48 0.81
C ASP A 73 -1.10 4.77 1.03
N VAL A 74 -0.52 5.30 -0.05
CA VAL A 74 0.21 6.56 -0.04
C VAL A 74 -0.15 7.29 -1.31
N GLU A 75 -0.46 8.58 -1.20
CA GLU A 75 -0.79 9.42 -2.35
C GLU A 75 -0.05 10.74 -2.28
N LYS A 76 0.55 11.14 -3.40
CA LYS A 76 1.13 12.48 -3.54
C LYS A 76 0.01 13.47 -3.80
N LEU A 77 -0.10 14.46 -2.92
CA LEU A 77 -0.99 15.60 -3.13
C LEU A 77 -0.63 16.29 -4.45
N ARG A 78 -1.65 16.51 -5.28
CA ARG A 78 -1.49 17.13 -6.59
C ARG A 78 -2.79 17.81 -7.00
N ASP A 79 -2.65 18.88 -7.76
CA ASP A 79 -3.80 19.53 -8.35
C ASP A 79 -4.27 18.71 -9.57
N LYS A 80 -5.30 17.90 -9.36
CA LYS A 80 -5.94 17.06 -10.38
C LYS A 80 -7.44 17.17 -10.18
N ASN A 81 -8.22 17.18 -11.26
CA ASN A 81 -9.67 17.14 -11.13
C ASN A 81 -10.12 15.81 -10.51
N PHE A 82 -10.38 15.82 -9.20
CA PHE A 82 -10.88 14.69 -8.41
C PHE A 82 -12.40 14.69 -8.27
N SER A 83 -13.11 15.74 -8.72
CA SER A 83 -14.52 15.97 -8.43
C SER A 83 -15.43 14.82 -8.85
N LYS A 84 -15.14 14.16 -9.98
CA LYS A 84 -15.91 12.98 -10.43
C LYS A 84 -15.78 11.80 -9.47
N VAL A 85 -14.56 11.46 -9.06
CA VAL A 85 -14.28 10.34 -8.14
C VAL A 85 -14.78 10.68 -6.75
N ALA A 86 -14.51 11.91 -6.28
CA ALA A 86 -15.00 12.44 -5.02
C ALA A 86 -16.51 12.33 -4.90
N ASN A 87 -17.26 12.74 -5.94
CA ASN A 87 -18.72 12.66 -5.92
C ASN A 87 -19.24 11.21 -5.81
N VAL A 88 -18.63 10.27 -6.54
CA VAL A 88 -19.05 8.85 -6.53
C VAL A 88 -18.78 8.19 -5.17
N TYR A 89 -17.60 8.41 -4.60
CA TYR A 89 -17.16 7.66 -3.41
C TYR A 89 -17.39 8.41 -2.08
N PHE A 90 -17.41 9.75 -2.11
CA PHE A 90 -17.40 10.59 -0.90
C PHE A 90 -18.47 11.70 -0.89
N GLY A 91 -19.20 11.91 -1.99
CA GLY A 91 -20.18 12.98 -2.14
C GLY A 91 -19.58 14.35 -1.82
N ASN A 92 -20.19 15.07 -0.87
CA ASN A 92 -19.74 16.40 -0.43
C ASN A 92 -18.63 16.37 0.64
N SER A 93 -18.11 15.20 1.01
CA SER A 93 -17.12 15.07 2.09
C SER A 93 -15.69 15.44 1.67
N ALA A 94 -15.41 15.44 0.36
CA ALA A 94 -14.12 15.82 -0.22
C ALA A 94 -14.27 17.16 -0.94
N THR A 95 -14.07 18.26 -0.21
CA THR A 95 -14.30 19.64 -0.68
C THR A 95 -13.09 20.26 -1.37
N ASP A 96 -11.91 19.71 -1.13
CA ASP A 96 -10.63 20.16 -1.67
C ASP A 96 -9.70 18.96 -1.94
N ALA A 97 -8.51 19.23 -2.49
CA ALA A 97 -7.56 18.18 -2.84
C ALA A 97 -7.10 17.39 -1.60
N GLU A 98 -6.86 18.08 -0.49
CA GLU A 98 -6.33 17.46 0.73
C GLU A 98 -7.34 16.51 1.37
N SER A 99 -8.59 16.96 1.52
CA SER A 99 -9.71 16.14 2.00
C SER A 99 -9.99 14.97 1.06
N PHE A 100 -9.92 15.18 -0.26
CA PHE A 100 -10.04 14.11 -1.25
C PHE A 100 -8.96 13.04 -1.06
N PHE A 101 -7.67 13.41 -1.11
CA PHE A 101 -6.57 12.46 -0.98
C PHE A 101 -6.58 11.78 0.40
N THR A 102 -6.96 12.50 1.45
CA THR A 102 -7.13 11.91 2.78
C THR A 102 -8.18 10.80 2.80
N LEU A 103 -9.36 11.05 2.24
CA LEU A 103 -10.44 10.06 2.19
C LEU A 103 -10.12 8.92 1.23
N TRP A 104 -9.53 9.24 0.08
CA TRP A 104 -9.09 8.28 -0.91
C TRP A 104 -8.04 7.31 -0.35
N THR A 105 -6.96 7.82 0.24
CA THR A 105 -5.92 7.01 0.85
C THR A 105 -6.45 6.15 1.99
N LYS A 106 -7.40 6.66 2.80
CA LYS A 106 -8.08 5.83 3.82
C LYS A 106 -8.88 4.69 3.19
N ALA A 107 -9.71 4.98 2.18
CA ALA A 107 -10.53 3.97 1.51
C ALA A 107 -9.68 2.88 0.84
N GLU A 108 -8.66 3.27 0.07
CA GLU A 108 -7.73 2.36 -0.60
C GLU A 108 -6.95 1.50 0.39
N SER A 109 -6.46 2.09 1.49
CA SER A 109 -5.77 1.34 2.54
C SER A 109 -6.66 0.24 3.16
N PHE A 110 -7.96 0.52 3.35
CA PHE A 110 -8.92 -0.45 3.88
C PHE A 110 -9.25 -1.57 2.88
N VAL A 111 -9.40 -1.23 1.60
CA VAL A 111 -9.59 -2.22 0.53
C VAL A 111 -8.38 -3.13 0.39
N LYS A 112 -7.17 -2.57 0.41
CA LYS A 112 -5.91 -3.33 0.44
C LYS A 112 -5.79 -4.21 1.67
N TYR A 113 -6.23 -3.75 2.85
CA TYR A 113 -6.28 -4.57 4.08
C TYR A 113 -7.16 -5.81 3.89
N ARG A 114 -8.37 -5.63 3.35
CA ARG A 114 -9.34 -6.71 3.10
C ARG A 114 -8.99 -7.63 1.94
N ALA A 115 -7.94 -7.32 1.18
CA ALA A 115 -7.65 -7.97 -0.09
C ALA A 115 -8.90 -7.89 -1.01
N GLY A 116 -9.43 -6.68 -1.21
CA GLY A 116 -10.56 -6.40 -2.09
C GLY A 116 -10.20 -5.47 -3.25
N THR A 117 -11.22 -4.99 -3.96
CA THR A 117 -11.16 -3.94 -4.99
C THR A 117 -12.29 -2.92 -4.75
N LEU A 118 -12.03 -1.63 -5.00
CA LEU A 118 -13.04 -0.55 -4.95
C LEU A 118 -13.97 -0.56 -6.18
#